data_AF-A0AAE2D3K5-F1
#
_entry.id   AF-A0AAE2D3K5-F1
#
_cell.length_a   1.000
_cell.length_b   1.000
_cell.length_c   1.000
_cell.angle_alpha   90.00
_cell.angle_beta   90.00
_cell.angle_gamma   90.00
#
_symmetry.space_group_name_H-M   'P 1'
#
loop_
_entity.id
_entity.type
_entity.pdbx_description
1 polymer ?
#
loop_
_entity_poly.entity_id
_entity_poly.type
_entity_poly.pdbx_seq_one_letter_code
_entity_poly.pdbx_strand_id
1 'polypeptide(L)'
;VLDIGHNLNKHLKMKVRMLCRNPSDFRRETADDIFKIPRNQKVTEHPFFSEREYVRAMNAAKLGRMMAKPFLGALEGTHERVTTISLNTETLGVIAVRTTDGKIQSWDIAKRNKLAEVLAHENEVRGICHFSKSRLMYTVGLLVSSYRAIVWLIHIFYQALIMIVHTLLQNHRTCQMKAVPTFLTLDFSNYIYNHYSKNRYCL
;
A
#
# COMPACT_ATOMS: atom_id res chain seq x y z
N VAL A 1 86.73 -3.03 -23.49
CA VAL A 1 85.41 -3.46 -22.97
C VAL A 1 85.61 -3.87 -21.53
N LEU A 2 84.88 -3.21 -20.62
CA LEU A 2 84.63 -3.46 -19.19
C LEU A 2 84.90 -2.20 -18.36
N ASP A 3 83.93 -1.29 -18.37
CA ASP A 3 83.84 -0.17 -17.43
C ASP A 3 83.56 -0.74 -16.03
N ILE A 4 84.61 -0.82 -15.22
CA ILE A 4 84.51 -1.06 -13.77
C ILE A 4 84.15 0.29 -13.14
N GLY A 5 82.88 0.68 -13.30
CA GLY A 5 82.28 1.84 -12.66
C GLY A 5 81.94 1.52 -11.21
N HIS A 6 82.85 1.87 -10.30
CA HIS A 6 82.60 1.91 -8.86
C HIS A 6 81.31 2.67 -8.54
N ASN A 7 80.32 1.98 -7.97
CA ASN A 7 79.16 2.63 -7.32
C ASN A 7 79.05 2.14 -5.86
N LEU A 8 80.17 2.29 -5.13
CA LEU A 8 80.34 1.87 -3.73
C LEU A 8 80.00 2.95 -2.70
N ASN A 9 79.31 4.04 -3.09
CA ASN A 9 78.91 5.11 -2.16
C ASN A 9 77.39 5.36 -2.18
N LYS A 10 76.61 4.31 -1.99
CA LYS A 10 75.24 4.47 -1.47
C LYS A 10 75.34 4.50 0.06
N HIS A 11 75.91 5.58 0.62
CA HIS A 11 75.74 5.86 2.05
C HIS A 11 74.23 5.79 2.32
N LEU A 12 73.81 4.86 3.16
CA LEU A 12 72.45 4.80 3.68
C LEU A 12 72.23 6.08 4.50
N LYS A 13 71.89 7.17 3.80
CA LYS A 13 71.65 8.48 4.36
C LYS A 13 70.43 8.36 5.25
N MET A 14 70.61 8.56 6.55
CA MET A 14 69.53 8.54 7.53
C MET A 14 68.42 9.50 7.08
N LYS A 15 67.24 8.95 6.76
CA LYS A 15 66.10 9.72 6.25
C LYS A 15 65.00 9.72 7.30
N VAL A 16 65.03 10.72 8.17
CA VAL A 16 63.99 10.92 9.19
C VAL A 16 62.78 11.54 8.52
N ARG A 17 61.61 10.89 8.65
CA ARG A 17 60.30 11.44 8.26
C ARG A 17 59.40 11.48 9.49
N MET A 18 58.90 12.65 9.82
CA MET A 18 57.94 12.85 10.91
C MET A 18 56.54 13.08 10.36
N LEU A 19 55.53 12.77 11.16
CA LEU A 19 54.15 13.10 10.84
C LEU A 19 53.96 14.62 10.97
N CYS A 20 53.70 15.30 9.86
CA CYS A 20 53.31 16.71 9.83
C CYS A 20 51.83 16.80 9.48
N ARG A 21 51.05 17.54 10.28
CA ARG A 21 49.64 17.83 10.03
C ARG A 21 49.49 19.32 9.76
N ASN A 22 49.12 19.70 8.55
CA ASN A 22 48.86 21.09 8.20
C ASN A 22 47.47 21.51 8.73
N PRO A 23 47.34 22.57 9.54
CA PRO A 23 46.04 23.00 10.07
C PRO A 23 45.03 23.39 8.99
N SER A 24 45.49 23.80 7.79
CA SER A 24 44.62 24.13 6.67
C SER A 24 43.80 22.94 6.18
N ASP A 25 44.31 21.72 6.29
CA ASP A 25 43.65 20.51 5.78
C ASP A 25 42.43 20.10 6.62
N PHE A 26 42.36 20.58 7.87
CA PHE A 26 41.29 20.28 8.83
C PHE A 26 40.33 21.46 9.04
N ARG A 27 40.61 22.61 8.43
CA ARG A 27 39.76 23.79 8.50
C ARG A 27 38.88 23.87 7.26
N ARG A 28 37.70 24.48 7.43
CA ARG A 28 36.85 24.90 6.32
C ARG A 28 37.50 26.10 5.61
N GLU A 29 37.35 26.17 4.30
CA GLU A 29 37.89 27.28 3.51
C GLU A 29 36.96 28.50 3.55
N THR A 30 35.65 28.28 3.67
CA THR A 30 34.61 29.33 3.78
C THR A 30 33.64 29.01 4.92
N ALA A 31 32.90 30.00 5.42
CA ALA A 31 31.98 29.83 6.55
C ALA A 31 30.83 28.85 6.27
N ASP A 32 30.35 28.79 5.03
CA ASP A 32 29.25 27.93 4.60
C ASP A 32 29.69 26.49 4.28
N ASP A 33 31.01 26.25 4.29
CA ASP A 33 31.58 24.96 3.94
C ASP A 33 31.60 23.99 5.14
N ILE A 34 31.49 22.69 4.84
CA ILE A 34 31.36 21.62 5.84
C ILE A 34 32.74 21.31 6.42
N PHE A 35 32.79 21.04 7.74
CA PHE A 35 34.04 20.62 8.37
C PHE A 35 34.55 19.30 7.78
N LYS A 36 35.82 19.32 7.33
CA LYS A 36 36.53 18.14 6.85
C LYS A 36 36.83 17.21 8.04
N ILE A 37 36.11 16.09 8.15
CA ILE A 37 36.30 15.08 9.21
C ILE A 37 36.98 13.85 8.61
N PRO A 38 38.30 13.67 8.77
CA PRO A 38 38.98 12.47 8.33
C PRO A 38 38.58 11.29 9.22
N ARG A 39 38.23 10.17 8.59
CA ARG A 39 37.85 8.93 9.27
C ARG A 39 38.88 7.86 9.00
N ASN A 40 39.33 7.18 10.05
CA ASN A 40 40.17 5.99 9.93
C ASN A 40 39.32 4.77 10.31
N GLN A 41 39.35 3.70 9.52
CA GLN A 41 38.48 2.53 9.67
C GLN A 41 39.15 1.34 10.39
N LYS A 42 40.38 1.50 10.88
CA LYS A 42 41.09 0.42 11.58
C LYS A 42 40.32 -0.05 12.82
N VAL A 43 40.16 -1.36 12.97
CA VAL A 43 39.42 -1.99 14.07
C VAL A 43 40.03 -1.66 15.43
N THR A 44 41.35 -1.50 15.50
CA THR A 44 42.08 -1.12 16.72
C THR A 44 41.70 0.25 17.27
N GLU A 45 41.30 1.18 16.40
CA GLU A 45 40.92 2.55 16.78
C GLU A 45 39.46 2.66 17.20
N HIS A 46 38.64 1.65 16.85
CA HIS A 46 37.22 1.57 17.18
C HIS A 46 36.91 0.36 18.06
N PRO A 47 37.47 0.25 19.28
CA PRO A 47 37.18 -0.85 20.19
C PRO A 47 35.69 -0.91 20.54
N PHE A 48 35.18 -2.07 20.94
CA PHE A 48 33.78 -2.31 21.34
C PHE A 48 32.72 -2.08 20.24
N PHE A 49 33.01 -2.49 19.01
CA PHE A 49 32.04 -2.32 17.92
C PHE A 49 30.76 -3.13 18.17
N SER A 50 30.87 -4.34 18.73
CA SER A 50 29.73 -5.23 18.98
C SER A 50 28.80 -4.69 20.07
N GLU A 51 29.37 -4.20 21.18
CA GLU A 51 28.61 -3.63 22.30
C GLU A 51 27.94 -2.32 21.92
N ARG A 52 28.63 -1.45 21.15
CA ARG A 52 28.01 -0.22 20.62
C ARG A 52 26.82 -0.53 19.73
N GLU A 53 26.94 -1.54 18.87
CA GLU A 53 25.86 -1.92 17.96
C GLU A 53 24.69 -2.56 18.72
N TYR A 54 24.96 -3.34 19.76
CA TYR A 54 23.93 -3.87 20.66
C TYR A 54 23.12 -2.74 21.34
N VAL A 55 23.80 -1.73 21.90
CA VAL A 55 23.12 -0.59 22.53
C VAL A 55 22.31 0.21 21.50
N ARG A 56 22.84 0.41 20.28
CA ARG A 56 22.09 1.04 19.18
C ARG A 56 20.84 0.26 18.83
N ALA A 57 20.93 -1.06 18.68
CA ALA A 57 19.79 -1.92 18.39
C ALA A 57 18.75 -1.88 19.53
N MET A 58 19.20 -1.95 20.79
CA MET A 58 18.32 -1.86 21.96
C MET A 58 17.60 -0.50 22.00
N ASN A 59 18.32 0.59 21.75
CA ASN A 59 17.75 1.93 21.70
C ASN A 59 16.78 2.09 20.52
N ALA A 60 17.10 1.54 19.35
CA ALA A 60 16.20 1.54 18.19
C ALA A 60 14.91 0.76 18.49
N ALA A 61 15.01 -0.40 19.15
CA ALA A 61 13.83 -1.18 19.56
C ALA A 61 12.97 -0.42 20.60
N LYS A 62 13.61 0.25 21.57
CA LYS A 62 12.92 1.11 22.55
C LYS A 62 12.22 2.29 21.86
N LEU A 63 12.91 2.98 20.94
CA LEU A 63 12.34 4.08 20.15
C LEU A 63 11.17 3.58 19.28
N GLY A 64 11.30 2.43 18.63
CA GLY A 64 10.22 1.82 17.84
C GLY A 64 8.96 1.57 18.68
N ARG A 65 9.11 1.09 19.91
CA ARG A 65 7.99 0.90 20.84
C ARG A 65 7.42 2.23 21.34
N MET A 66 8.26 3.20 21.69
CA MET A 66 7.83 4.54 22.12
C MET A 66 7.09 5.29 21.00
N MET A 67 7.47 5.07 19.74
CA MET A 67 6.86 5.71 18.57
C MET A 67 5.71 4.90 17.96
N ALA A 68 5.33 3.75 18.55
CA ALA A 68 4.22 2.95 18.09
C ALA A 68 2.88 3.65 18.41
N LYS A 69 2.45 4.53 17.52
CA LYS A 69 1.15 5.21 17.54
C LYS A 69 0.31 4.73 16.35
N PRO A 70 -0.31 3.53 16.42
CA PRO A 70 -0.92 2.88 15.26
C PRO A 70 -2.24 3.52 14.82
N PHE A 71 -2.94 4.20 15.72
CA PHE A 71 -4.22 4.84 15.40
C PHE A 71 -3.99 6.17 14.68
N LEU A 72 -4.40 6.23 13.41
CA LEU A 72 -4.31 7.45 12.58
C LEU A 72 -5.60 8.29 12.64
N GLY A 73 -6.75 7.63 12.82
CA GLY A 73 -8.07 8.25 12.83
C GLY A 73 -9.17 7.26 12.51
N ALA A 74 -10.42 7.71 12.67
CA ALA A 74 -11.62 6.96 12.35
C ALA A 74 -12.42 7.66 11.24
N LEU A 75 -13.19 6.88 10.48
CA LEU A 75 -14.22 7.40 9.57
C LEU A 75 -15.53 7.50 10.38
N GLU A 76 -15.90 8.72 10.77
CA GLU A 76 -17.06 8.97 11.64
C GLU A 76 -18.28 9.44 10.83
N GLY A 77 -19.47 8.95 11.16
CA GLY A 77 -20.72 9.33 10.49
C GLY A 77 -21.57 8.15 9.98
N THR A 78 -21.17 6.91 10.30
CA THR A 78 -22.02 5.73 10.14
C THR A 78 -22.79 5.48 11.44
N HIS A 79 -24.12 5.49 11.37
CA HIS A 79 -24.97 5.23 12.55
C HIS A 79 -25.03 3.75 12.96
N GLU A 80 -24.65 2.88 12.05
CA GLU A 80 -24.90 1.45 12.11
C GLU A 80 -23.63 0.62 12.08
N ARG A 81 -23.76 -0.68 12.37
CA ARG A 81 -22.64 -1.61 12.29
C ARG A 81 -22.19 -1.78 10.84
N VAL A 82 -20.91 -1.53 10.61
CA VAL A 82 -20.24 -1.88 9.36
C VAL A 82 -20.03 -3.39 9.29
N THR A 83 -20.48 -4.01 8.21
CA THR A 83 -20.46 -5.48 8.07
C THR A 83 -19.47 -5.96 7.02
N THR A 84 -19.31 -5.23 5.91
CA THR A 84 -18.20 -5.45 4.97
C THR A 84 -17.66 -4.15 4.42
N ILE A 85 -16.39 -4.19 4.04
CA ILE A 85 -15.67 -3.10 3.40
C ILE A 85 -15.12 -3.64 2.08
N SER A 86 -15.32 -2.90 1.00
CA SER A 86 -14.64 -3.16 -0.27
C SER A 86 -13.69 -2.02 -0.56
N LEU A 87 -12.42 -2.36 -0.78
CA LEU A 87 -11.41 -1.42 -1.27
C LEU A 87 -11.50 -1.37 -2.79
N ASN A 88 -11.23 -0.21 -3.37
CA ASN A 88 -11.00 -0.15 -4.81
C ASN A 88 -9.54 -0.52 -5.11
N THR A 89 -9.34 -1.47 -6.01
CA THR A 89 -8.00 -1.90 -6.45
C THR A 89 -7.39 -0.95 -7.48
N GLU A 90 -8.22 -0.16 -8.18
CA GLU A 90 -7.79 0.65 -9.33
C GLU A 90 -7.54 2.12 -8.98
N THR A 91 -8.27 2.67 -8.01
CA THR A 91 -8.06 4.04 -7.51
C THR A 91 -7.90 4.03 -6.01
N LEU A 92 -6.83 4.66 -5.52
CA LEU A 92 -6.58 4.83 -4.10
C LEU A 92 -7.46 5.95 -3.53
N GLY A 93 -7.88 5.80 -2.28
CA GLY A 93 -8.56 6.86 -1.53
C GLY A 93 -10.08 6.75 -1.47
N VAL A 94 -10.72 5.93 -2.30
CA VAL A 94 -12.17 5.68 -2.19
C VAL A 94 -12.43 4.28 -1.65
N ILE A 95 -13.23 4.19 -0.59
CA ILE A 95 -13.70 2.94 0.00
C ILE A 95 -15.22 2.92 -0.09
N ALA A 96 -15.78 1.75 -0.35
CA ALA A 96 -17.20 1.52 -0.13
C ALA A 96 -17.41 0.62 1.09
N VAL A 97 -18.30 1.08 1.96
CA VAL A 97 -18.61 0.52 3.26
C VAL A 97 -20.09 0.18 3.29
N ARG A 98 -20.44 -0.91 3.96
CA ARG A 98 -21.81 -1.42 4.04
C ARG A 98 -22.30 -1.45 5.46
N THR A 99 -23.55 -1.03 5.67
CA THR A 99 -24.22 -1.09 6.97
C THR A 99 -25.20 -2.25 7.07
N THR A 100 -25.67 -2.52 8.28
CA THR A 100 -26.67 -3.55 8.57
C THR A 100 -28.05 -3.26 7.93
N ASP A 101 -28.39 -1.99 7.78
CA ASP A 101 -29.60 -1.43 7.16
C ASP A 101 -29.74 -1.66 5.65
N GLY A 102 -28.76 -2.29 5.01
CA GLY A 102 -28.76 -2.42 3.55
C GLY A 102 -28.29 -1.16 2.81
N LYS A 103 -27.77 -0.16 3.53
CA LYS A 103 -27.16 1.04 2.95
C LYS A 103 -25.70 0.80 2.59
N ILE A 104 -25.26 1.48 1.54
CA ILE A 104 -23.89 1.50 1.07
C ILE A 104 -23.41 2.93 1.14
N GLN A 105 -22.29 3.14 1.82
CA GLN A 105 -21.65 4.43 2.00
C GLN A 105 -20.32 4.44 1.26
N SER A 106 -20.10 5.45 0.41
CA SER A 106 -18.79 5.70 -0.20
C SER A 106 -18.03 6.74 0.62
N TRP A 107 -16.75 6.48 0.85
CA TRP A 107 -15.88 7.25 1.73
C TRP A 107 -14.60 7.66 1.01
N ASP A 108 -14.19 8.90 1.21
CA ASP A 108 -12.85 9.37 0.87
C ASP A 108 -11.94 9.22 2.11
N ILE A 109 -10.92 8.35 2.03
CA ILE A 109 -9.96 8.08 3.11
C ILE A 109 -9.11 9.31 3.39
N ALA A 110 -8.70 10.03 2.35
CA ALA A 110 -7.75 11.14 2.49
C ALA A 110 -8.41 12.30 3.24
N LYS A 111 -9.67 12.58 2.91
CA LYS A 111 -10.47 13.63 3.59
C LYS A 111 -11.23 13.12 4.81
N ARG A 112 -11.30 11.80 5.02
CA ARG A 112 -12.10 11.13 6.07
C ARG A 112 -13.58 11.53 6.04
N ASN A 113 -14.09 11.80 4.84
CA ASN A 113 -15.44 12.31 4.64
C ASN A 113 -16.30 11.29 3.88
N LYS A 114 -17.57 11.20 4.29
CA LYS A 114 -18.59 10.44 3.57
C LYS A 114 -18.95 11.20 2.29
N LEU A 115 -18.80 10.55 1.14
CA LEU A 115 -19.10 11.12 -0.18
C LEU A 115 -20.58 10.94 -0.53
N ALA A 116 -21.07 9.70 -0.40
CA ALA A 116 -22.47 9.37 -0.70
C ALA A 116 -22.97 8.23 0.17
N GLU A 117 -24.29 8.14 0.30
CA GLU A 117 -25.01 7.08 0.99
C GLU A 117 -26.23 6.68 0.14
N VAL A 118 -26.34 5.40 -0.18
CA VAL A 118 -27.38 4.85 -1.06
C VAL A 118 -28.01 3.63 -0.39
N LEU A 119 -29.34 3.59 -0.33
CA LEU A 119 -30.08 2.40 0.09
C LEU A 119 -30.13 1.42 -1.08
N ALA A 120 -29.43 0.29 -0.98
CA ALA A 120 -29.32 -0.68 -2.07
C ALA A 120 -30.24 -1.88 -1.89
N HIS A 121 -30.47 -2.30 -0.64
CA HIS A 121 -31.34 -3.42 -0.30
C HIS A 121 -32.18 -3.06 0.93
N GLU A 122 -33.36 -3.66 1.05
CA GLU A 122 -34.20 -3.53 2.25
C GLU A 122 -33.64 -4.29 3.46
N ASN A 123 -32.82 -5.32 3.20
CA ASN A 123 -32.18 -6.16 4.20
C ASN A 123 -30.66 -5.99 4.16
N GLU A 124 -29.96 -6.67 5.07
CA GLU A 124 -28.50 -6.69 5.09
C GLU A 124 -27.93 -7.15 3.74
N VAL A 125 -27.11 -6.31 3.14
CA VAL A 125 -26.26 -6.70 2.01
C VAL A 125 -25.25 -7.74 2.54
N ARG A 126 -24.81 -8.72 1.75
CA ARG A 126 -23.86 -9.80 2.15
C ARG A 126 -22.50 -9.69 1.48
N GLY A 127 -22.43 -9.15 0.27
CA GLY A 127 -21.18 -8.92 -0.44
C GLY A 127 -21.20 -7.64 -1.25
N ILE A 128 -20.05 -7.00 -1.35
CA ILE A 128 -19.82 -5.82 -2.20
C ILE A 128 -18.51 -6.04 -2.96
N CYS A 129 -18.50 -5.79 -4.27
CA CYS A 129 -17.26 -5.71 -5.04
C CYS A 129 -17.28 -4.53 -6.02
N HIS A 130 -16.13 -3.86 -6.14
CA HIS A 130 -15.92 -2.81 -7.12
C HIS A 130 -15.62 -3.41 -8.50
N PHE A 131 -16.06 -2.74 -9.56
CA PHE A 131 -15.77 -3.10 -10.93
C PHE A 131 -15.47 -1.86 -11.78
N SER A 132 -14.59 -2.01 -12.77
CA SER A 132 -14.32 -1.00 -13.80
C SER A 132 -13.98 0.38 -13.22
N LYS A 133 -12.80 0.54 -12.63
CA LYS A 133 -12.28 1.82 -12.12
C LYS A 133 -13.17 2.49 -11.06
N SER A 134 -13.86 1.71 -10.22
CA SER A 134 -14.81 2.24 -9.20
C SER A 134 -15.87 3.17 -9.80
N ARG A 135 -16.28 2.91 -11.04
CA ARG A 135 -17.51 3.49 -11.59
C ARG A 135 -18.71 2.66 -11.22
N LEU A 136 -18.53 1.34 -11.22
CA LEU A 136 -19.58 0.37 -11.00
C LEU A 136 -19.27 -0.49 -9.79
N MET A 137 -20.32 -0.96 -9.15
CA MET A 137 -20.24 -1.86 -8.02
C MET A 137 -21.30 -2.93 -8.12
N TYR A 138 -20.93 -4.17 -7.79
CA TYR A 138 -21.88 -5.25 -7.58
C TYR A 138 -22.17 -5.39 -6.09
N THR A 139 -23.44 -5.44 -5.74
CA THR A 139 -23.87 -5.72 -4.35
C THR A 139 -24.81 -6.89 -4.33
N VAL A 140 -24.57 -7.82 -3.41
CA VAL A 140 -25.35 -9.04 -3.24
C VAL A 140 -26.12 -8.93 -1.93
N GLY A 141 -27.44 -9.01 -1.99
CA GLY A 141 -28.32 -9.07 -0.81
C GLY A 141 -29.03 -10.41 -0.71
N LEU A 142 -29.47 -10.75 0.50
CA LEU A 142 -30.22 -11.98 0.78
C LEU A 142 -31.63 -11.60 1.23
N LEU A 143 -32.64 -12.10 0.54
CA LEU A 143 -34.02 -11.94 0.99
C LEU A 143 -34.34 -13.11 1.94
N VAL A 144 -34.73 -12.82 3.18
CA VAL A 144 -34.92 -13.87 4.20
C VAL A 144 -36.06 -14.84 3.84
N SER A 145 -37.08 -14.39 3.08
CA SER A 145 -38.20 -15.25 2.68
C SER A 145 -37.93 -16.11 1.44
N SER A 146 -36.87 -15.82 0.68
CA SER A 146 -36.58 -16.45 -0.60
C SER A 146 -35.06 -16.48 -0.75
N TYR A 147 -34.42 -17.65 -0.73
CA TYR A 147 -32.96 -17.84 -0.95
C TYR A 147 -32.51 -17.37 -2.35
N ARG A 148 -32.73 -16.10 -2.67
CA ARG A 148 -32.47 -15.41 -3.93
C ARG A 148 -31.43 -14.36 -3.62
N ALA A 149 -30.33 -14.42 -4.36
CA ALA A 149 -29.35 -13.36 -4.39
C ALA A 149 -29.84 -12.30 -5.38
N ILE A 150 -29.97 -11.06 -4.94
CA ILE A 150 -30.22 -9.92 -5.83
C ILE A 150 -28.87 -9.23 -6.04
N VAL A 151 -28.47 -9.08 -7.30
CA VAL A 151 -27.25 -8.36 -7.70
C VAL A 151 -27.65 -6.99 -8.21
N TRP A 152 -27.17 -5.93 -7.56
CA TRP A 152 -27.33 -4.56 -8.08
C TRP A 152 -26.04 -4.09 -8.71
N LEU A 153 -26.17 -3.37 -9.81
CA LEU A 153 -25.11 -2.61 -10.43
C LEU A 153 -25.31 -1.13 -10.08
N ILE A 154 -24.48 -0.58 -9.20
CA ILE A 154 -24.62 0.79 -8.69
C ILE A 154 -23.50 1.66 -9.28
N HIS A 155 -23.86 2.82 -9.81
CA HIS A 155 -22.90 3.81 -10.31
C HIS A 155 -22.54 4.82 -9.21
N ILE A 156 -21.27 4.91 -8.82
CA ILE A 156 -20.83 5.62 -7.60
C ILE A 156 -21.01 7.15 -7.68
N PHE A 157 -20.97 7.73 -8.89
CA PHE A 157 -20.92 9.18 -9.08
C PHE A 157 -22.26 9.86 -9.43
N TYR A 158 -23.32 9.11 -9.72
CA TYR A 158 -24.62 9.69 -10.06
C TYR A 158 -25.65 9.29 -9.01
N GLN A 159 -26.14 10.28 -8.24
CA GLN A 159 -27.34 10.17 -7.39
C GLN A 159 -28.62 9.86 -8.20
N ALA A 160 -28.55 9.92 -9.53
CA ALA A 160 -29.65 9.60 -10.42
C ALA A 160 -29.71 8.08 -10.69
N LEU A 161 -30.48 7.40 -9.84
CA LEU A 161 -31.38 6.29 -10.14
C LEU A 161 -31.11 5.56 -11.47
N ILE A 162 -30.38 4.45 -11.42
CA ILE A 162 -30.47 3.40 -12.45
C ILE A 162 -30.84 2.10 -11.76
N MET A 163 -32.12 1.78 -11.89
CA MET A 163 -32.77 0.56 -11.44
C MET A 163 -32.65 -0.54 -12.51
N ILE A 164 -32.09 -1.68 -12.07
CA ILE A 164 -32.33 -3.07 -12.50
C ILE A 164 -31.55 -3.60 -13.72
N VAL A 165 -30.63 -4.52 -13.42
CA VAL A 165 -30.59 -5.85 -14.08
C VAL A 165 -30.83 -6.90 -12.99
N HIS A 166 -32.04 -7.47 -12.95
CA HIS A 166 -32.39 -8.51 -11.98
C HIS A 166 -31.89 -9.86 -12.49
N THR A 167 -30.73 -10.32 -12.03
CA THR A 167 -30.25 -11.69 -12.31
C THR A 167 -30.67 -12.62 -11.19
N LEU A 168 -31.71 -13.41 -11.46
CA LEU A 168 -32.14 -14.52 -10.58
C LEU A 168 -31.14 -15.68 -10.72
N LEU A 169 -30.27 -15.85 -9.74
CA LEU A 169 -29.54 -17.11 -9.57
C LEU A 169 -30.45 -18.13 -8.87
N GLN A 170 -31.19 -18.91 -9.66
CA GLN A 170 -31.82 -20.14 -9.18
C GLN A 170 -30.84 -21.30 -9.33
N ASN A 171 -30.72 -22.12 -8.28
CA ASN A 171 -30.02 -23.39 -8.26
C ASN A 171 -30.57 -24.35 -9.32
N HIS A 172 -30.12 -24.22 -10.56
CA HIS A 172 -30.11 -25.28 -11.56
C HIS A 172 -28.92 -25.03 -12.48
N ARG A 173 -28.30 -26.10 -12.97
CA ARG A 173 -27.00 -26.18 -13.67
C ARG A 173 -26.87 -25.38 -14.98
N THR A 174 -27.68 -24.36 -15.22
CA THR A 174 -27.61 -23.46 -16.37
C THR A 174 -28.07 -22.07 -15.95
N CYS A 175 -27.15 -21.11 -15.86
CA CYS A 175 -27.49 -19.70 -15.71
C CYS A 175 -28.20 -19.23 -16.99
N GLN A 176 -29.52 -19.08 -16.97
CA GLN A 176 -30.23 -18.37 -18.04
C GLN A 176 -30.40 -16.90 -17.63
N MET A 177 -29.66 -16.02 -18.29
CA MET A 177 -29.91 -14.58 -18.27
C MET A 177 -31.08 -14.28 -19.22
N LYS A 178 -32.19 -13.77 -18.70
CA LYS A 178 -33.21 -13.13 -19.54
C LYS A 178 -32.74 -11.71 -19.83
N ALA A 179 -32.28 -11.47 -21.06
CA ALA A 179 -32.05 -10.14 -21.59
C ALA A 179 -33.40 -9.50 -21.94
N VAL A 180 -33.69 -8.34 -21.36
CA VAL A 180 -34.71 -7.41 -21.88
C VAL A 180 -33.97 -6.46 -22.82
N PRO A 181 -34.43 -6.27 -24.07
CA PRO A 181 -33.60 -5.67 -25.11
C PRO A 181 -33.66 -4.16 -25.04
N THR A 182 -32.56 -3.52 -24.64
CA THR A 182 -32.20 -2.19 -25.15
C THR A 182 -30.70 -2.14 -25.43
N PHE A 183 -30.40 -2.08 -26.73
CA PHE A 183 -29.13 -1.86 -27.42
C PHE A 183 -27.84 -1.74 -26.58
N LEU A 184 -27.11 -2.85 -26.47
CA LEU A 184 -25.70 -3.02 -26.86
C LEU A 184 -25.28 -4.43 -26.44
N THR A 185 -25.40 -5.38 -27.36
CA THR A 185 -24.95 -6.76 -27.19
C THR A 185 -23.43 -6.79 -27.22
N LEU A 186 -22.80 -6.95 -26.05
CA LEU A 186 -21.48 -7.55 -25.93
C LEU A 186 -21.64 -8.83 -25.11
N ASP A 187 -21.12 -9.93 -25.62
CA ASP A 187 -21.30 -11.28 -25.09
C ASP A 187 -20.67 -11.46 -23.70
N PHE A 188 -21.39 -11.08 -22.65
CA PHE A 188 -20.94 -11.15 -21.25
C PHE A 188 -21.08 -12.55 -20.61
N SER A 189 -21.83 -13.46 -21.24
CA SER A 189 -22.15 -14.80 -20.71
C SER A 189 -20.90 -15.67 -20.48
N ASN A 190 -19.98 -15.70 -21.44
CA ASN A 190 -18.79 -16.57 -21.37
C ASN A 190 -17.64 -15.97 -20.51
N TYR A 191 -17.71 -14.68 -20.16
CA TYR A 191 -16.61 -14.00 -19.46
C TYR A 191 -16.68 -14.18 -17.93
N ILE A 192 -17.89 -14.20 -17.37
CA ILE A 192 -18.12 -14.37 -15.92
C ILE A 192 -17.75 -15.79 -15.48
N TYR A 193 -18.06 -16.81 -16.29
CA TYR A 193 -17.75 -18.21 -15.98
C TYR A 193 -16.24 -18.49 -15.94
N ASN A 194 -15.48 -17.88 -16.86
CA ASN A 194 -14.03 -18.04 -16.92
C ASN A 194 -13.31 -17.36 -15.74
N HIS A 195 -13.82 -16.23 -15.24
CA HIS A 195 -13.17 -15.48 -14.15
C HIS A 195 -13.39 -16.09 -12.76
N TYR A 196 -14.56 -16.67 -12.49
CA TYR A 196 -14.81 -17.38 -11.23
C TYR A 196 -13.92 -18.62 -11.07
N SER A 197 -13.50 -19.27 -12.17
CA SER A 197 -12.54 -20.39 -12.09
C SER A 197 -11.11 -19.92 -11.77
N LYS A 198 -10.73 -18.71 -12.18
CA LYS A 198 -9.36 -18.19 -12.07
C LYS A 198 -9.06 -17.48 -10.75
N ASN A 199 -10.06 -16.92 -10.08
CA ASN A 199 -9.89 -16.21 -8.81
C ASN A 199 -10.32 -17.03 -7.58
N ARG A 200 -10.03 -18.35 -7.58
CA ARG A 200 -9.76 -19.02 -6.30
C ARG A 200 -8.45 -18.44 -5.78
N TYR A 201 -8.39 -18.12 -4.49
CA TYR A 201 -7.33 -17.39 -3.80
C TYR A 201 -7.43 -15.87 -3.92
N CYS A 202 -8.14 -15.27 -2.97
CA CYS A 202 -7.53 -14.39 -1.98
C CYS A 202 -8.41 -14.43 -0.72
N LEU A 203 -7.76 -14.68 0.41
CA LEU A 203 -8.29 -14.76 1.76
C LEU A 203 -9.08 -13.51 2.18
#